data_AF-A0A815U9T2-F1
#
_entry.id   AF-A0A815U9T2-F1
#
_cell.length_a   1.000
_cell.length_b   1.000
_cell.length_c   1.000
_cell.angle_alpha   90.00
_cell.angle_beta   90.00
_cell.angle_gamma   90.00
#
_symmetry.space_group_name_H-M   'P 1'
#
loop_
_entity.id
_entity.type
_entity.pdbx_description
1 polymer ?
#
loop_
_entity_poly.entity_id
_entity_poly.type
_entity_poly.pdbx_seq_one_letter_code
_entity_poly.pdbx_strand_id
1 'polypeptide(L)'
;MTATKKSEQKSMNPTHTESSREEFEETPTWTAVVTVLGYAILSALGWLRDFLRNVGLEEKKTSQDPNPKDFVPLYQSYECFYTRNLYTRIRDVFNQPIASVAGAKVDVMERVSDDFNWTFKFSGKKIPSINLGSYNYLGFAENSGPCSNQAIKSIEKYGLTTSSTRHELGTQKYMVELETLIAKYLSVE
;
A
#
# COMPACT_ATOMS: atom_id res chain seq x y z
N MET A 1 -6.27 71.51 -27.54
CA MET A 1 -6.93 70.58 -26.59
C MET A 1 -7.74 69.58 -27.38
N THR A 2 -7.16 68.44 -27.74
CA THR A 2 -7.91 67.22 -28.07
C THR A 2 -6.95 66.04 -28.07
N ALA A 3 -7.36 65.00 -27.35
CA ALA A 3 -6.53 63.95 -26.82
C ALA A 3 -6.17 62.86 -27.83
N THR A 4 -4.92 62.43 -27.85
CA THR A 4 -4.46 61.22 -28.53
C THR A 4 -4.60 60.03 -27.56
N LYS A 5 -5.65 59.21 -27.74
CA LYS A 5 -5.75 57.91 -27.06
C LYS A 5 -4.76 56.94 -27.71
N LYS A 6 -3.72 56.58 -26.96
CA LYS A 6 -2.79 55.51 -27.33
C LYS A 6 -3.44 54.17 -26.96
N SER A 7 -3.57 53.28 -27.94
CA SER A 7 -4.05 51.91 -27.79
C SER A 7 -3.01 51.08 -27.03
N GLU A 8 -3.33 50.66 -25.81
CA GLU A 8 -2.58 49.63 -25.12
C GLU A 8 -3.05 48.25 -25.60
N GLN A 9 -2.17 47.54 -26.29
CA GLN A 9 -2.31 46.12 -26.61
C GLN A 9 -2.31 45.34 -25.30
N LYS A 10 -3.46 44.74 -24.97
CA LYS A 10 -3.58 43.76 -23.90
C LYS A 10 -2.88 42.47 -24.37
N SER A 11 -1.63 42.28 -23.94
CA SER A 11 -0.91 41.01 -24.09
C SER A 11 -1.66 39.93 -23.31
N MET A 12 -2.31 39.01 -24.02
CA MET A 12 -2.96 37.84 -23.44
C MET A 12 -1.87 36.78 -23.25
N ASN A 13 -1.32 36.69 -22.05
CA ASN A 13 -0.44 35.57 -21.67
C ASN A 13 -1.30 34.32 -21.44
N PRO A 14 -1.13 33.22 -22.19
CA PRO A 14 -1.71 31.95 -21.84
C PRO A 14 -0.65 31.14 -21.09
N THR A 15 -0.65 31.23 -19.76
CA THR A 15 0.11 30.26 -18.95
C THR A 15 -0.55 30.07 -17.60
N HIS A 16 -1.79 29.57 -17.61
CA HIS A 16 -2.29 28.82 -16.45
C HIS A 16 -1.70 27.41 -16.54
N THR A 17 -0.44 27.28 -16.15
CA THR A 17 0.07 26.01 -15.63
C THR A 17 0.00 26.15 -14.12
N GLU A 18 -1.21 26.09 -13.57
CA GLU A 18 -1.38 25.79 -12.16
C GLU A 18 -0.93 24.34 -11.98
N SER A 19 0.38 24.18 -11.79
CA SER A 19 0.93 23.05 -11.05
C SER A 19 0.11 22.97 -9.78
N SER A 20 -0.75 21.96 -9.67
CA SER A 20 -1.44 21.62 -8.43
C SER A 20 -0.39 21.55 -7.33
N ARG A 21 -0.25 22.61 -6.53
CA ARG A 21 0.57 22.61 -5.34
C ARG A 21 -0.16 21.70 -4.38
N GLU A 22 0.27 20.45 -4.30
CA GLU A 22 -0.08 19.60 -3.17
C GLU A 22 0.55 20.26 -1.94
N GLU A 23 -0.23 21.13 -1.29
CA GLU A 23 0.16 21.84 -0.10
C GLU A 23 -0.07 20.89 1.08
N PHE A 24 0.91 20.01 1.32
CA PHE A 24 0.90 19.17 2.51
C PHE A 24 1.13 20.06 3.72
N GLU A 25 0.29 19.91 4.74
CA GLU A 25 0.51 20.56 6.03
C GLU A 25 1.86 20.11 6.59
N GLU A 26 2.74 21.06 6.91
CA GLU A 26 4.01 20.73 7.55
C GLU A 26 3.75 20.03 8.89
N THR A 27 4.44 18.91 9.13
CA THR A 27 4.22 18.12 10.34
C THR A 27 4.53 18.98 11.57
N PRO A 28 3.57 19.17 12.49
CA PRO A 28 3.81 19.94 13.70
C PRO A 28 5.03 19.40 14.47
N THR A 29 5.94 20.29 14.87
CA THR A 29 7.21 19.92 15.53
C THR A 29 7.00 19.03 16.75
N TRP A 30 5.94 19.28 17.52
CA TRP A 30 5.56 18.46 18.67
C TRP A 30 5.30 17.00 18.27
N THR A 31 4.57 16.76 17.18
CA THR A 31 4.30 15.41 16.66
C THR A 31 5.59 14.69 16.33
N ALA A 32 6.52 15.35 15.63
CA ALA A 32 7.82 14.77 15.32
C ALA A 32 8.62 14.37 16.57
N VAL A 33 8.65 15.25 17.59
CA VAL A 33 9.34 14.99 18.86
C VAL A 33 8.72 13.80 19.60
N VAL A 34 7.39 13.76 19.73
CA VAL A 34 6.69 12.66 20.41
C VAL A 34 6.89 11.35 19.67
N THR A 35 6.87 11.36 18.33
CA THR A 35 7.14 10.16 17.52
C THR A 35 8.54 9.62 17.77
N VAL A 36 9.58 10.47 17.73
CA VAL A 36 10.96 10.05 18.00
C VAL A 36 11.13 9.53 19.43
N LEU A 37 10.52 10.20 20.41
CA LEU A 37 10.52 9.74 21.80
C LEU A 37 9.84 8.39 21.95
N GLY A 38 8.71 8.17 21.26
CA GLY A 38 8.00 6.89 21.23
C GLY A 38 8.88 5.76 20.70
N TYR A 39 9.58 5.97 19.58
CA TYR A 39 10.53 4.99 19.05
C TYR A 39 11.70 4.70 20.00
N ALA A 40 12.20 5.73 20.69
CA ALA A 40 13.26 5.56 21.69
C ALA A 40 12.80 4.71 22.88
N ILE A 41 11.59 4.97 23.40
CA ILE A 41 11.00 4.18 24.50
C ILE A 41 10.79 2.73 24.08
N LEU A 42 10.21 2.48 22.90
CA LEU A 42 10.00 1.13 22.37
C LEU A 42 11.32 0.36 22.22
N SER A 43 12.36 1.04 21.73
CA SER A 43 13.70 0.44 21.58
C SER A 43 14.34 0.12 22.94
N ALA A 44 14.24 1.04 23.92
CA ALA A 44 14.75 0.83 25.27
C ALA A 44 14.07 -0.36 25.96
N LEU A 45 12.73 -0.46 25.86
CA LEU A 45 11.98 -1.60 26.39
C LEU A 45 12.35 -2.91 25.68
N GLY A 46 12.57 -2.87 24.36
CA GLY A 46 13.04 -4.04 23.61
C GLY A 46 14.40 -4.54 24.12
N TRP A 47 15.36 -3.65 24.34
CA TRP A 47 16.69 -4.02 24.86
C TRP A 47 16.62 -4.54 26.29
N LEU A 48 15.79 -3.92 27.14
CA LEU A 48 15.55 -4.40 28.49
C LEU A 48 15.03 -5.84 28.49
N ARG A 49 14.08 -6.17 27.60
CA ARG A 49 13.56 -7.54 27.48
C ARG A 49 14.58 -8.53 26.97
N ASP A 50 15.39 -8.14 25.99
CA ASP A 50 16.50 -8.98 25.53
C ASP A 50 17.53 -9.22 26.64
N PHE A 51 17.79 -8.21 27.49
CA PHE A 51 18.60 -8.39 28.69
C PHE A 51 17.95 -9.37 29.68
N LEU A 52 16.66 -9.24 29.98
CA LEU A 52 15.93 -10.18 30.86
C LEU A 52 15.96 -11.63 30.32
N ARG A 53 15.86 -11.82 29.00
CA ARG A 53 16.01 -13.13 28.34
C ARG A 53 17.43 -13.68 28.44
N ASN A 54 18.44 -12.82 28.43
CA ASN A 54 19.84 -13.24 28.60
C ASN A 54 20.16 -13.62 30.05
N VAL A 55 19.50 -12.99 31.02
CA VAL A 55 19.60 -13.34 32.46
C VAL A 55 18.74 -14.56 32.81
N GLY A 56 17.83 -14.99 31.92
CA GLY A 56 16.98 -16.17 32.11
C GLY A 56 15.67 -15.90 32.85
N LEU A 57 15.29 -14.63 33.03
CA LEU A 57 14.03 -14.24 33.66
C LEU A 57 12.83 -14.29 32.71
N GLU A 58 13.08 -14.19 31.40
CA GLU A 58 12.04 -14.28 30.36
C GLU A 58 12.37 -15.42 29.39
N GLU A 59 11.35 -16.20 29.01
CA GLU A 59 11.50 -17.30 28.05
C GLU A 59 11.87 -16.83 26.65
N LYS A 60 12.76 -17.58 25.99
CA LYS A 60 13.13 -17.36 24.58
C LYS A 60 12.18 -18.14 23.67
N LYS A 61 11.11 -17.47 23.20
CA LYS A 61 10.12 -18.04 22.25
C LYS A 61 10.55 -17.97 20.78
N THR A 62 11.68 -17.33 20.48
CA THR A 62 12.16 -17.12 19.11
C THR A 62 13.00 -18.29 18.64
N SER A 63 12.73 -18.75 17.43
CA SER A 63 13.57 -19.72 16.72
C SER A 63 14.98 -19.16 16.52
N GLN A 64 16.00 -19.93 16.87
CA GLN A 64 17.38 -19.57 16.53
C GLN A 64 17.64 -19.90 15.06
N ASP A 65 18.51 -19.13 14.42
CA ASP A 65 18.98 -19.45 13.07
C ASP A 65 19.63 -20.85 13.13
N PRO A 66 19.11 -21.85 12.39
CA PRO A 66 19.66 -23.20 12.39
C PRO A 66 21.00 -23.28 11.67
N ASN A 67 21.41 -22.22 10.95
CA ASN A 67 22.65 -22.23 10.20
C ASN A 67 23.88 -22.33 11.10
N PRO A 68 24.93 -23.05 10.66
CA PRO A 68 26.22 -23.04 11.35
C PRO A 68 26.74 -21.60 11.47
N LYS A 69 27.48 -21.33 12.56
CA LYS A 69 28.01 -19.98 12.86
C LYS A 69 28.94 -19.40 11.79
N ASP A 70 29.44 -20.26 10.89
CA ASP A 70 30.33 -19.89 9.79
C ASP A 70 29.56 -19.34 8.58
N PHE A 71 28.22 -19.44 8.57
CA PHE A 71 27.39 -18.87 7.52
C PHE A 71 26.99 -17.44 7.84
N VAL A 72 26.78 -16.65 6.79
CA VAL A 72 26.20 -15.30 6.92
C VAL A 72 24.79 -15.45 7.51
N PRO A 73 24.48 -14.74 8.61
CA PRO A 73 23.14 -14.79 9.21
C PRO A 73 22.07 -14.39 8.19
N LEU A 74 20.93 -15.09 8.23
CA LEU A 74 19.82 -14.79 7.32
C LEU A 74 19.23 -13.39 7.54
N TYR A 75 19.30 -12.91 8.77
CA TYR A 75 18.75 -11.62 9.20
C TYR A 75 19.80 -10.78 9.91
N GLN A 76 19.69 -9.47 9.78
CA GLN A 76 20.51 -8.56 10.58
C GLN A 76 20.10 -8.61 12.05
N SER A 77 21.04 -8.31 12.96
CA SER A 77 20.79 -8.32 14.40
C SER A 77 19.63 -7.40 14.80
N TYR A 78 19.50 -6.25 14.15
CA TYR A 78 18.39 -5.31 14.38
C TYR A 78 17.04 -5.83 13.87
N GLU A 79 17.00 -6.53 12.73
CA GLU A 79 15.76 -7.10 12.19
C GLU A 79 15.21 -8.20 13.11
N CYS A 80 16.09 -9.06 13.62
CA CYS A 80 15.72 -10.05 14.64
C CYS A 80 15.19 -9.38 15.91
N PHE A 81 15.85 -8.31 16.36
CA PHE A 81 15.43 -7.51 17.51
C PHE A 81 14.04 -6.91 17.29
N TYR A 82 13.84 -6.21 16.16
CA TYR A 82 12.59 -5.56 15.81
C TYR A 82 11.46 -6.57 15.70
N THR A 83 11.70 -7.69 15.02
CA THR A 83 10.71 -8.75 14.83
C THR A 83 10.25 -9.31 16.17
N ARG A 84 11.20 -9.68 17.05
CA ARG A 84 10.91 -10.31 18.35
C ARG A 84 10.23 -9.37 19.34
N ASN A 85 10.65 -8.11 19.39
CA ASN A 85 10.24 -7.20 20.46
C ASN A 85 9.11 -6.25 20.06
N LEU A 86 9.09 -5.78 18.81
CA LEU A 86 8.13 -4.78 18.35
C LEU A 86 7.07 -5.44 17.46
N TYR A 87 7.49 -6.03 16.34
CA TYR A 87 6.58 -6.54 15.32
C TYR A 87 5.63 -7.60 15.85
N THR A 88 6.13 -8.60 16.59
CA THR A 88 5.28 -9.67 17.16
C THR A 88 4.13 -9.10 17.99
N ARG A 89 4.32 -7.97 18.67
CA ARG A 89 3.25 -7.35 19.47
C ARG A 89 2.15 -6.72 18.63
N ILE A 90 2.52 -6.08 17.53
CA ILE A 90 1.57 -5.34 16.67
C ILE A 90 1.02 -6.18 15.51
N ARG A 91 1.62 -7.33 15.18
CA ARG A 91 1.29 -8.06 13.95
C ARG A 91 -0.16 -8.52 13.83
N ASP A 92 -0.93 -8.55 14.92
CA ASP A 92 -2.35 -8.91 14.87
C ASP A 92 -3.19 -7.93 14.06
N VAL A 93 -2.83 -6.63 14.02
CA VAL A 93 -3.55 -5.64 13.21
C VAL A 93 -3.12 -5.63 11.75
N PHE A 94 -1.90 -6.08 11.44
CA PHE A 94 -1.35 -6.04 10.07
C PHE A 94 -1.57 -7.35 9.32
N ASN A 95 -1.44 -8.49 9.99
CA ASN A 95 -1.47 -9.81 9.34
C ASN A 95 -2.84 -10.46 9.47
N GLN A 96 -3.92 -9.68 9.35
CA GLN A 96 -5.27 -10.21 9.42
C GLN A 96 -5.55 -11.07 8.17
N PRO A 97 -5.83 -12.36 8.33
CA PRO A 97 -5.94 -13.25 7.19
C PRO A 97 -7.35 -13.17 6.60
N ILE A 98 -7.41 -13.01 5.29
CA ILE A 98 -8.63 -12.80 4.52
C ILE A 98 -9.04 -14.13 3.87
N ALA A 99 -10.33 -14.47 3.95
CA ALA A 99 -10.90 -15.71 3.43
C ALA A 99 -11.92 -15.50 2.30
N SER A 100 -11.93 -14.31 1.69
CA SER A 100 -12.75 -13.94 0.54
C SER A 100 -11.89 -13.33 -0.57
N VAL A 101 -12.52 -13.00 -1.70
CA VAL A 101 -11.92 -12.09 -2.69
C VAL A 101 -11.69 -10.71 -2.07
N ALA A 102 -10.67 -10.01 -2.54
CA ALA A 102 -10.33 -8.66 -2.09
C ALA A 102 -11.26 -7.59 -2.70
N GLY A 103 -12.58 -7.80 -2.64
CA GLY A 103 -13.61 -6.89 -3.18
C GLY A 103 -13.85 -5.68 -2.27
N ALA A 104 -14.97 -4.97 -2.48
CA ALA A 104 -15.35 -3.84 -1.62
C ALA A 104 -15.59 -4.26 -0.15
N LYS A 105 -15.98 -5.52 0.07
CA LYS A 105 -16.07 -6.16 1.38
C LYS A 105 -15.17 -7.39 1.39
N VAL A 106 -14.53 -7.63 2.53
CA VAL A 106 -13.65 -8.77 2.78
C VAL A 106 -14.08 -9.51 4.02
N ASP A 107 -13.98 -10.84 3.99
CA ASP A 107 -14.19 -11.68 5.16
C ASP A 107 -12.86 -11.89 5.87
N VAL A 108 -12.68 -11.24 7.01
CA VAL A 108 -11.50 -11.41 7.85
C VAL A 108 -11.73 -12.59 8.79
N MET A 109 -10.76 -13.51 8.86
CA MET A 109 -10.85 -14.63 9.80
C MET A 109 -10.50 -14.17 11.20
N GLU A 110 -11.39 -14.44 12.15
CA GLU A 110 -11.18 -14.13 13.57
C GLU A 110 -10.09 -15.04 14.14
N ARG A 111 -9.19 -14.42 14.92
CA ARG A 111 -8.10 -15.09 15.62
C ARG A 111 -8.05 -14.64 17.06
N VAL A 112 -7.57 -15.55 17.90
CA VAL A 112 -7.28 -15.28 19.31
C VAL A 112 -5.84 -15.69 19.58
N SER A 113 -5.15 -14.91 20.41
CA SER A 113 -3.81 -15.21 20.89
C SER A 113 -3.76 -15.12 22.41
N ASP A 114 -3.30 -16.21 23.04
CA ASP A 114 -3.13 -16.30 24.50
C ASP A 114 -1.70 -15.94 24.93
N ASP A 115 -0.81 -15.70 23.98
CA ASP A 115 0.64 -15.61 24.22
C ASP A 115 1.26 -14.31 23.73
N PHE A 116 0.48 -13.22 23.66
CA PHE A 116 0.89 -11.91 23.15
C PHE A 116 1.32 -11.96 21.68
N ASN A 117 0.48 -12.57 20.85
CA ASN A 117 0.60 -12.63 19.40
C ASN A 117 1.79 -13.47 18.92
N TRP A 118 2.36 -14.37 19.73
CA TRP A 118 3.40 -15.31 19.27
C TRP A 118 2.80 -16.45 18.43
N THR A 119 1.62 -16.94 18.85
CA THR A 119 0.81 -17.90 18.11
C THR A 119 -0.62 -17.38 17.98
N PHE A 120 -1.31 -17.88 16.96
CA PHE A 120 -2.71 -17.55 16.73
C PHE A 120 -3.52 -18.82 16.57
N LYS A 121 -4.70 -18.84 17.20
CA LYS A 121 -5.71 -19.88 17.00
C LYS A 121 -6.87 -19.27 16.23
N PHE A 122 -7.31 -19.96 15.19
CA PHE A 122 -8.50 -19.56 14.44
C PHE A 122 -9.75 -20.02 15.19
N SER A 123 -10.70 -19.12 15.40
CA SER A 123 -12.00 -19.49 15.99
C SER A 123 -12.93 -20.16 14.97
N GLY A 124 -12.60 -20.08 13.68
CA GLY A 124 -13.45 -20.53 12.56
C GLY A 124 -14.50 -19.50 12.13
N LYS A 125 -14.68 -18.43 12.91
CA LYS A 125 -15.60 -17.34 12.58
C LYS A 125 -14.98 -16.40 11.54
N LYS A 126 -15.82 -15.94 10.62
CA LYS A 126 -15.48 -14.92 9.62
C LYS A 126 -16.23 -13.63 9.95
N ILE A 127 -15.50 -12.52 9.93
CA ILE A 127 -16.04 -11.19 10.22
C ILE A 127 -16.10 -10.40 8.90
N PRO A 128 -17.30 -10.14 8.36
CA PRO A 128 -17.43 -9.34 7.16
C PRO A 128 -17.02 -7.89 7.47
N SER A 129 -16.03 -7.40 6.75
CA SER A 129 -15.41 -6.08 6.95
C SER A 129 -15.39 -5.30 5.65
N ILE A 130 -15.36 -3.97 5.73
CA ILE A 130 -15.18 -3.12 4.56
C ILE A 130 -13.70 -3.08 4.20
N ASN A 131 -13.40 -3.27 2.92
CA ASN A 131 -12.02 -3.22 2.43
C ASN A 131 -11.59 -1.77 2.21
N LEU A 132 -10.90 -1.22 3.20
CA LEU A 132 -10.24 0.10 3.10
C LEU A 132 -8.74 -0.03 2.78
N GLY A 133 -8.19 -1.25 2.80
CA GLY A 133 -6.76 -1.51 2.60
C GLY A 133 -6.35 -1.58 1.13
N SER A 134 -7.30 -1.81 0.23
CA SER A 134 -7.08 -1.73 -1.20
C SER A 134 -8.16 -0.85 -1.81
N TYR A 135 -7.79 0.00 -2.76
CA TYR A 135 -8.70 0.89 -3.48
C TYR A 135 -9.60 0.11 -4.47
N ASN A 136 -10.05 -1.08 -4.10
CA ASN A 136 -10.85 -1.97 -4.94
C ASN A 136 -12.36 -1.88 -4.63
N TYR A 137 -12.87 -0.66 -4.50
CA TYR A 137 -14.30 -0.43 -4.36
C TYR A 137 -15.07 -0.57 -5.69
N LEU A 138 -14.36 -0.58 -6.83
CA LEU A 138 -14.93 -0.76 -8.16
C LEU A 138 -15.05 -2.24 -8.60
N GLY A 139 -14.63 -3.17 -7.74
CA GLY A 139 -14.79 -4.61 -8.00
C GLY A 139 -13.87 -5.16 -9.10
N PHE A 140 -12.71 -4.56 -9.33
CA PHE A 140 -11.71 -5.09 -10.27
C PHE A 140 -11.16 -6.45 -9.84
N ALA A 141 -11.00 -6.67 -8.53
CA ALA A 141 -10.58 -7.96 -7.98
C ALA A 141 -11.76 -8.91 -7.63
N GLU A 142 -13.00 -8.59 -8.03
CA GLU A 142 -14.12 -9.51 -7.84
C GLU A 142 -14.15 -10.57 -8.95
N ASN A 143 -14.47 -11.81 -8.57
CA ASN A 143 -14.56 -12.93 -9.53
C ASN A 143 -15.73 -12.78 -10.51
N SER A 144 -16.77 -12.03 -10.12
CA SER A 144 -17.98 -11.80 -10.89
C SER A 144 -18.37 -10.34 -10.80
N GLY A 145 -18.96 -9.77 -11.85
CA GLY A 145 -19.41 -8.38 -11.84
C GLY A 145 -19.18 -7.71 -13.19
N PRO A 146 -19.49 -6.40 -13.30
CA PRO A 146 -19.36 -5.68 -14.55
C PRO A 146 -17.92 -5.70 -15.08
N CYS A 147 -16.92 -5.52 -14.20
CA CYS A 147 -15.50 -5.55 -14.59
C CYS A 147 -15.08 -6.92 -15.12
N SER A 148 -15.33 -8.00 -14.37
CA SER A 148 -15.03 -9.37 -14.79
C SER A 148 -15.76 -9.75 -16.09
N ASN A 149 -17.05 -9.43 -16.21
CA ASN A 149 -17.85 -9.71 -17.40
C ASN A 149 -17.37 -8.93 -18.63
N GLN A 150 -16.97 -7.66 -18.47
CA GLN A 150 -16.43 -6.86 -19.57
C GLN A 150 -15.04 -7.35 -19.99
N ALA A 151 -14.20 -7.78 -19.03
CA ALA A 151 -12.91 -8.37 -19.32
C ALA A 151 -13.07 -9.67 -20.13
N ILE A 152 -13.98 -10.57 -19.71
CA ILE A 152 -14.30 -11.81 -20.45
C ILE A 152 -14.75 -11.48 -21.87
N LYS A 153 -15.74 -10.59 -22.06
CA LYS A 153 -16.21 -10.20 -23.39
C LYS A 153 -15.13 -9.57 -24.25
N SER A 154 -14.22 -8.80 -23.65
CA SER A 154 -13.09 -8.19 -24.36
C SER A 154 -12.11 -9.25 -24.83
N ILE A 155 -11.80 -10.24 -23.99
CA ILE A 155 -10.96 -11.38 -24.35
C ILE A 155 -11.61 -12.22 -25.46
N GLU A 156 -12.91 -12.50 -25.36
CA GLU A 156 -13.65 -13.23 -26.39
C GLU A 156 -13.64 -12.49 -27.74
N LYS A 157 -13.73 -11.16 -27.72
CA LYS A 157 -13.77 -10.32 -28.93
C LYS A 157 -12.40 -10.10 -29.56
N TYR A 158 -11.37 -9.86 -28.74
CA TYR A 158 -10.06 -9.39 -29.19
C TYR A 158 -8.94 -10.44 -29.04
N GLY A 159 -9.20 -11.55 -28.36
CA GLY A 159 -8.21 -12.58 -28.06
C GLY A 159 -7.30 -12.22 -26.87
N LEU A 160 -6.50 -13.20 -26.44
CA LEU A 160 -5.56 -13.06 -25.31
C LEU A 160 -4.27 -12.33 -25.67
N THR A 161 -3.83 -12.40 -26.93
CA THR A 161 -2.56 -11.84 -27.38
C THR A 161 -2.61 -11.42 -28.84
N THR A 162 -1.88 -10.36 -29.17
CA THR A 162 -1.65 -9.90 -30.55
C THR A 162 -0.39 -10.48 -31.18
N SER A 163 0.43 -11.20 -30.39
CA SER A 163 1.73 -11.76 -30.81
C SER A 163 2.72 -10.76 -31.44
N SER A 164 2.50 -9.45 -31.23
CA SER A 164 3.33 -8.36 -31.76
C SER A 164 3.40 -7.24 -30.73
N THR A 165 4.49 -6.50 -30.71
CA THR A 165 4.61 -5.32 -29.84
C THR A 165 3.76 -4.17 -30.35
N ARG A 166 3.42 -3.22 -29.47
CA ARG A 166 2.71 -1.98 -29.85
C ARG A 166 3.46 -1.13 -30.88
N HIS A 167 4.80 -1.19 -30.90
CA HIS A 167 5.63 -0.43 -31.85
C HIS A 167 5.56 -0.97 -33.28
N GLU A 168 5.06 -2.19 -33.46
CA GLU A 168 4.93 -2.84 -34.76
C GLU A 168 3.44 -2.94 -35.14
N LEU A 169 2.89 -4.16 -35.17
CA LEU A 169 1.52 -4.47 -35.59
C LEU A 169 0.62 -4.86 -34.40
N GLY A 170 1.08 -4.70 -33.17
CA GLY A 170 0.38 -5.13 -31.95
C GLY A 170 -0.65 -4.15 -31.41
N THR A 171 -0.87 -3.01 -32.08
CA THR A 171 -1.80 -1.98 -31.60
C THR A 171 -3.25 -2.39 -31.84
N GLN A 172 -4.01 -2.53 -30.75
CA GLN A 172 -5.43 -2.92 -30.79
C GLN A 172 -6.36 -1.71 -30.77
N LYS A 173 -7.57 -1.88 -31.34
CA LYS A 173 -8.59 -0.82 -31.42
C LYS A 173 -8.94 -0.22 -30.06
N TYR A 174 -9.12 -1.05 -29.02
CA TYR A 174 -9.47 -0.56 -27.69
C TYR A 174 -8.36 0.28 -27.04
N MET A 175 -7.09 0.08 -27.41
CA MET A 175 -5.99 0.91 -26.90
C MET A 175 -6.09 2.33 -27.44
N VAL A 176 -6.36 2.45 -28.75
CA VAL A 176 -6.56 3.76 -29.40
C VAL A 176 -7.79 4.47 -28.83
N GLU A 177 -8.88 3.74 -28.60
CA GLU A 177 -10.09 4.28 -27.94
C GLU A 177 -9.79 4.77 -26.52
N LEU A 178 -9.02 4.01 -25.74
CA LEU A 178 -8.62 4.39 -24.39
C LEU A 178 -7.74 5.64 -24.38
N GLU A 179 -6.75 5.70 -25.28
CA GLU A 179 -5.84 6.84 -25.42
C GLU A 179 -6.60 8.11 -25.80
N THR A 180 -7.51 8.00 -26.78
CA THR A 180 -8.38 9.12 -27.19
C THR A 180 -9.27 9.60 -26.04
N LEU A 181 -9.79 8.67 -25.23
CA LEU A 181 -10.62 9.00 -24.07
C LEU A 181 -9.82 9.72 -22.99
N ILE A 182 -8.60 9.27 -22.70
CA ILE A 182 -7.69 9.89 -21.73
C ILE A 182 -7.28 11.29 -22.21
N ALA A 183 -6.90 11.42 -23.49
CA ALA A 183 -6.56 12.70 -24.11
C ALA A 183 -7.72 13.70 -23.96
N LYS A 184 -8.95 13.26 -24.28
CA LYS A 184 -10.17 14.06 -24.08
C LYS A 184 -10.41 14.43 -22.62
N TYR A 185 -10.20 13.50 -21.67
CA TYR A 185 -10.39 13.76 -20.25
C TYR A 185 -9.40 14.79 -19.71
N LEU A 186 -8.13 14.68 -20.10
CA LEU A 186 -7.05 15.60 -19.72
C LEU A 186 -7.05 16.90 -20.55
N SER A 187 -7.93 17.00 -21.56
CA SER A 187 -7.95 18.11 -22.52
C SER A 187 -6.60 18.33 -23.22
N VAL A 188 -5.95 17.22 -23.59
CA VAL A 188 -4.71 17.18 -24.37
C VAL A 188 -4.94 16.45 -25.70
N GLU A 189 -3.99 16.58 -26.63
CA GLU A 189 -3.98 15.86 -27.91
C GLU A 189 -3.49 14.42 -27.75
#